data_AF-A0A2E8PN88-F1
#
_entry.id   AF-A0A2E8PN88-F1
#
_cell.length_a   1.000
_cell.length_b   1.000
_cell.length_c   1.000
_cell.angle_alpha   90.00
_cell.angle_beta   90.00
_cell.angle_gamma   90.00
#
_symmetry.space_group_name_H-M   'P 1'
#
loop_
_entity.id
_entity.type
_entity.pdbx_description
1 polymer ?
#
loop_
_entity_poly.entity_id
_entity_poly.type
_entity_poly.pdbx_seq_one_letter_code
_entity_poly.pdbx_strand_id
1 'polypeptide(L)' 'MNVITLHPKLNHFPIALIFLAVLFEILFIWKKEDFYRRASVWMVYLGIMAAIIAAASGLLA' A
#
# COMPACT_ATOMS: atom_id res chain seq x y z
N MET A 1 -14.18 3.42 -20.57
CA MET A 1 -12.78 3.25 -20.12
C MET A 1 -12.55 1.76 -19.93
N ASN A 2 -11.67 1.13 -20.72
CA ASN A 2 -11.48 -0.33 -20.70
C ASN A 2 -10.70 -0.78 -19.46
N VAL A 3 -11.18 -1.85 -18.79
CA VAL A 3 -10.61 -2.46 -17.57
C VAL A 3 -9.11 -2.77 -17.68
N ILE A 4 -8.63 -3.10 -18.89
CA ILE A 4 -7.23 -3.39 -19.21
C ILE A 4 -6.29 -2.22 -18.87
N THR A 5 -6.76 -0.96 -19.02
CA THR A 5 -5.94 0.23 -18.69
C THR A 5 -5.94 0.59 -17.20
N LEU A 6 -6.84 0.01 -16.41
CA LEU A 6 -6.98 0.29 -14.99
C LEU A 6 -6.04 -0.60 -14.15
N HIS A 7 -5.87 -1.86 -14.56
CA HIS A 7 -5.09 -2.87 -13.83
C HIS A 7 -3.62 -2.43 -13.55
N PRO A 8 -2.84 -1.91 -14.52
CA PRO A 8 -1.47 -1.46 -14.23
C PRO A 8 -1.42 -0.28 -13.25
N LYS A 9 -2.40 0.63 -13.33
CA LYS A 9 -2.47 1.83 -12.48
C LYS A 9 -2.81 1.47 -11.04
N LEU A 10 -3.66 0.47 -10.84
CA LEU A 10 -4.05 -0.02 -9.51
C LEU A 10 -2.90 -0.73 -8.80
N ASN A 11 -1.97 -1.37 -9.51
CA ASN A 11 -0.82 -2.03 -8.91
C ASN A 11 0.24 -1.08 -8.32
N HIS A 12 0.29 0.18 -8.73
CA HIS A 12 1.27 1.13 -8.19
C HIS A 12 0.92 1.57 -6.76
N PHE A 13 -0.36 1.54 -6.40
CA PHE A 13 -0.86 2.02 -5.12
C PHE A 13 -0.44 1.12 -3.93
N PRO A 14 -0.55 -0.22 -4.00
CA PRO A 14 -0.02 -1.13 -2.99
C PRO A 14 1.48 -0.94 -2.76
N ILE A 15 2.26 -0.86 -3.84
CA ILE A 15 3.72 -0.74 -3.77
C ILE A 15 4.12 0.56 -3.07
N ALA A 16 3.49 1.70 -3.43
CA ALA A 16 3.74 2.97 -2.78
C ALA A 16 3.43 2.92 -1.27
N LEU A 17 2.33 2.27 -0.89
CA LEU A 17 1.94 2.11 0.52
C LEU A 17 2.93 1.25 1.31
N ILE A 18 3.48 0.19 0.73
CA ILE A 18 4.52 -0.62 1.38
C ILE A 18 5.81 0.17 1.57
N PHE A 19 6.26 0.93 0.57
CA PHE A 19 7.42 1.82 0.73
C PHE A 19 7.20 2.88 1.81
N LEU A 20 5.99 3.43 1.88
CA LEU A 20 5.62 4.38 2.90
C LEU A 20 5.60 3.73 4.30
N ALA A 21 5.09 2.49 4.41
CA ALA A 21 5.16 1.72 5.66
C ALA A 21 6.61 1.54 6.15
N VAL A 22 7.52 1.17 5.25
CA VAL A 22 8.96 1.05 5.55
C VAL A 22 9.54 2.39 6.01
N LEU A 23 9.19 3.49 5.33
CA LEU A 23 9.63 4.83 5.75
C LEU A 23 9.16 5.16 7.17
N PHE A 24 7.88 4.90 7.49
CA PHE A 24 7.33 5.14 8.82
C PHE A 24 7.93 4.22 9.89
N GLU A 25 8.28 2.99 9.55
CA GLU A 25 9.01 2.10 10.45
C GLU A 25 10.44 2.62 10.74
N ILE A 26 11.14 3.15 9.75
CA ILE A 26 12.45 3.80 9.95
C ILE A 26 12.30 5.04 10.84
N LEU A 27 11.27 5.86 10.61
CA LEU A 27 10.97 7.01 11.46
C LEU A 27 10.64 6.59 12.89
N PHE A 28 9.95 5.46 13.09
CA PHE A 28 9.71 4.89 14.42
C PHE A 28 11.03 4.50 15.11
N ILE A 29 11.97 3.87 14.41
CA ILE A 29 13.27 3.49 15.00
C ILE A 29 14.04 4.75 15.47
N TRP A 30 13.96 5.85 14.72
CA TRP A 30 14.65 7.10 15.06
C TRP A 30 13.94 7.93 16.13
N LYS A 31 12.63 8.09 16.03
CA LYS A 31 11.85 8.97 16.91
C LYS A 31 11.29 8.25 18.14
N LYS A 32 11.09 6.93 18.04
CA LYS A 32 10.47 6.06 19.06
C LYS A 32 9.08 6.52 19.50
N GLU A 33 8.37 7.26 18.65
CA GLU A 33 6.98 7.66 18.92
C GLU A 33 6.02 6.64 18.32
N ASP A 34 5.04 6.19 19.12
CA ASP A 34 4.07 5.18 18.71
C ASP A 34 3.22 5.58 17.50
N PHE A 35 3.12 6.89 17.21
CA PHE A 35 2.46 7.39 16.02
C PHE A 35 3.05 6.76 14.74
N TYR A 36 4.38 6.73 14.62
CA TYR A 36 5.04 6.21 13.43
C TYR A 36 4.83 4.70 13.28
N ARG A 37 4.85 3.97 14.41
CA ARG A 37 4.53 2.54 14.44
C ARG A 37 3.09 2.27 13.98
N ARG A 38 2.11 3.02 14.51
CA ARG A 38 0.70 2.89 14.10
C ARG A 38 0.52 3.23 12.62
N ALA A 39 1.14 4.30 12.14
CA ALA A 39 1.08 4.72 10.75
C ALA A 39 1.67 3.64 9.80
N SER A 40 2.84 3.08 10.14
CA SER A 40 3.46 1.95 9.42
C SER A 40 2.50 0.77 9.28
N VAL A 41 1.89 0.34 10.38
CA VAL A 41 0.92 -0.77 10.39
C VAL A 41 -0.31 -0.47 9.53
N TRP A 42 -0.88 0.73 9.64
CA TRP A 42 -2.02 1.14 8.80
C TRP A 42 -1.67 1.16 7.31
N MET A 43 -0.48 1.61 6.95
CA MET A 43 -0.02 1.60 5.56
C MET A 43 0.09 0.19 4.99
N VAL A 44 0.55 -0.78 5.79
CA VAL A 44 0.56 -2.19 5.39
C VAL A 44 -0.86 -2.71 5.16
N TYR A 45 -1.79 -2.45 6.09
CA TYR A 45 -3.19 -2.87 5.92
C TYR A 45 -3.85 -2.28 4.67
N LEU A 46 -3.67 -0.98 4.44
CA LEU A 46 -4.17 -0.31 3.23
C LEU A 46 -3.50 -0.87 1.97
N GLY A 47 -2.20 -1.18 2.03
CA GLY A 47 -1.46 -1.80 0.93
C GLY A 47 -2.02 -3.17 0.56
N ILE A 48 -2.34 -4.01 1.55
CA ILE A 48 -2.99 -5.31 1.35
C ILE A 48 -4.37 -5.14 0.71
N MET A 49 -5.20 -4.23 1.23
CA MET A 49 -6.53 -3.96 0.65
C MET A 49 -6.43 -3.51 -0.81
N ALA A 50 -5.50 -2.60 -1.11
CA ALA A 50 -5.25 -2.15 -2.47
C ALA A 50 -4.76 -3.30 -3.37
N ALA A 51 -3.91 -4.20 -2.86
CA ALA A 51 -3.41 -5.35 -3.62
C ALA A 51 -4.53 -6.34 -3.96
N ILE A 52 -5.47 -6.57 -3.03
CA ILE A 52 -6.65 -7.41 -3.27
C ILE A 52 -7.52 -6.81 -4.39
N ILE A 53 -7.77 -5.50 -4.34
CA ILE A 53 -8.55 -4.80 -5.38
C ILE A 53 -7.84 -4.88 -6.74
N ALA A 54 -6.52 -4.68 -6.77
CA ALA A 54 -5.75 -4.74 -7.99
C ALA A 54 -5.74 -6.16 -8.58
N ALA A 55 -5.54 -7.19 -7.76
CA ALA A 55 -5.61 -8.60 -8.18
C ALA A 55 -7.00 -8.96 -8.74
N ALA A 56 -8.08 -8.54 -8.08
CA ALA A 56 -9.44 -8.74 -8.57
C ALA A 56 -9.67 -8.03 -9.91
N SER A 57 -9.14 -6.81 -10.08
CA SER A 57 -9.24 -6.08 -11.35
C SER A 57 -8.53 -6.79 -12.51
N GLY A 58 -7.45 -7.52 -12.22
CA GLY A 58 -6.72 -8.32 -13.22
C GLY A 58 -7.43 -9.61 -13.57
N LEU A 59 -8.12 -10.22 -12.61
CA LEU A 59 -8.92 -11.43 -12.84
C LEU A 59 -10.18 -11.16 -13.68
N LEU A 60 -10.74 -9.94 -13.58
CA LEU A 60 -11.92 -9.51 -14.32
C LEU A 60 -11.60 -8.88 -15.70
N ALA A 61 -10.32 -8.77 -16.07
CA ALA A 61 -9.86 -8.10 -17.29
C ALA A 61 -9.78 -9.01 -18.52
#